data_AF-A0A966R1T9-F1
#
_entry.id   AF-A0A966R1T9-F1
#
_cell.length_a   1.000
_cell.length_b   1.000
_cell.length_c   1.000
_cell.angle_alpha   90.00
_cell.angle_beta   90.00
_cell.angle_gamma   90.00
#
_symmetry.space_group_name_H-M   'P 1'
#
loop_
_entity.id
_entity.type
_entity.pdbx_description
1 polymer ?
#
loop_
_entity_poly.entity_id
_entity_poly.type
_entity_poly.pdbx_seq_one_letter_code
_entity_poly.pdbx_strand_id
1 'polypeptide(L)'
;MIPDKLLINLKIISKIQKNGRITRSYDGIISLENDTMYQPLKRFLLSDSRRQAIFEINSIINETVDAIGHILNNKHLIVSNAKTDEYYKLCESLSILINELESAKTGIENLKFTYQNDPNIVTQMDIIILKIQTVLRDTKQKFNLLASHIPNVRNRPFFTLTNPQPETVIDLDPFEPDAN
;
A
#
# COMPACT_ATOMS: atom_id res chain seq x y z
N MET A 1 9.70 -13.20 -11.69
CA MET A 1 8.40 -13.37 -11.00
C MET A 1 8.57 -12.85 -9.59
N ILE A 2 7.53 -12.22 -9.03
CA ILE A 2 7.58 -11.70 -7.66
C ILE A 2 7.58 -12.89 -6.69
N PRO A 3 8.46 -12.93 -5.67
CA PRO A 3 8.44 -14.00 -4.68
C PRO A 3 7.13 -13.98 -3.87
N ASP A 4 6.44 -15.12 -3.77
CA ASP A 4 5.18 -15.24 -3.02
C ASP A 4 5.33 -14.81 -1.56
N LYS A 5 6.47 -15.16 -0.94
CA LYS A 5 6.83 -14.76 0.42
C LYS A 5 6.80 -13.23 0.60
N LEU A 6 7.30 -12.49 -0.38
CA LEU A 6 7.35 -11.04 -0.33
C LEU A 6 5.94 -10.43 -0.36
N LEU A 7 5.07 -10.95 -1.23
CA LEU A 7 3.67 -10.52 -1.31
C LEU A 7 2.90 -10.85 -0.03
N ILE A 8 3.11 -12.04 0.53
CA ILE A 8 2.51 -12.44 1.82
C ILE A 8 2.93 -11.46 2.92
N ASN A 9 4.21 -11.13 3.00
CA ASN A 9 4.74 -10.20 3.99
C ASN A 9 4.14 -8.79 3.85
N LEU A 10 4.07 -8.25 2.64
CA LEU A 10 3.44 -6.94 2.38
C LEU A 10 1.96 -6.95 2.75
N LYS A 11 1.23 -8.02 2.41
CA LYS A 11 -0.17 -8.19 2.79
C LYS A 11 -0.35 -8.22 4.31
N ILE A 12 0.49 -8.94 5.05
CA ILE A 12 0.44 -8.97 6.51
C ILE A 12 0.63 -7.57 7.08
N ILE A 13 1.64 -6.82 6.60
CA ILE A 13 1.88 -5.44 7.03
C ILE A 13 0.65 -4.57 6.72
N SER A 14 0.05 -4.69 5.54
CA SER A 14 -1.12 -3.88 5.15
C SER A 14 -2.35 -4.07 6.04
N LYS A 15 -2.47 -5.24 6.70
CA LYS A 15 -3.61 -5.56 7.57
C LYS A 15 -3.48 -4.99 8.98
N ILE A 16 -2.36 -4.34 9.30
CA ILE A 16 -2.20 -3.63 10.58
C ILE A 16 -3.22 -2.47 10.60
N GLN A 17 -4.21 -2.55 11.48
CA GLN A 17 -5.27 -1.55 11.59
C GLN A 17 -4.92 -0.42 12.57
N LYS A 18 -5.48 0.77 12.33
CA LYS A 18 -5.44 1.91 13.27
C LYS A 18 -6.41 1.62 14.41
N ASN A 19 -5.94 1.52 15.66
CA ASN A 19 -6.77 1.67 16.86
C ASN A 19 -8.11 0.93 16.87
N GLY A 20 -8.08 -0.40 16.98
CA GLY A 20 -9.28 -1.14 17.40
C GLY A 20 -9.81 -0.59 18.73
N ARG A 21 -10.98 0.06 18.72
CA ARG A 21 -11.66 0.58 19.92
C ARG A 21 -12.28 -0.57 20.71
N ILE A 22 -12.05 -0.62 22.03
CA ILE A 22 -12.81 -1.45 22.98
C ILE A 22 -13.73 -0.51 23.77
N THR A 23 -15.04 -0.66 23.61
CA THR A 23 -16.04 -0.08 24.53
C THR A 23 -16.94 -1.21 25.03
N ARG A 24 -17.04 -1.32 26.35
CA ARG A 24 -17.95 -2.24 27.05
C ARG A 24 -19.26 -1.49 27.32
N SER A 25 -20.37 -1.96 26.78
CA SER A 25 -21.69 -1.48 27.20
C SER A 25 -22.12 -2.21 28.48
N TYR A 26 -22.84 -1.50 29.34
CA TYR A 26 -23.24 -1.90 30.69
C TYR A 26 -24.37 -2.94 30.76
N ASP A 27 -24.81 -3.47 29.61
CA ASP A 27 -26.13 -4.14 29.48
C ASP A 27 -26.06 -5.64 29.09
N GLY A 28 -24.99 -6.32 29.49
CA GLY A 28 -24.98 -7.79 29.57
C GLY A 28 -25.04 -8.60 28.26
N ILE A 29 -25.17 -8.00 27.07
CA ILE A 29 -25.11 -8.74 25.79
C ILE A 29 -23.87 -8.34 25.00
N ILE A 30 -22.97 -9.31 24.82
CA ILE A 30 -21.72 -9.19 24.06
C ILE A 30 -21.79 -10.12 22.84
N SER A 31 -21.72 -9.54 21.64
CA SER A 31 -21.35 -10.20 20.37
C SER A 31 -20.88 -9.09 19.44
N LEU A 32 -19.77 -9.14 18.70
CA LEU A 32 -19.13 -10.26 18.01
C LEU A 32 -17.64 -10.42 18.39
N GLU A 33 -17.19 -11.66 18.31
CA GLU A 33 -15.80 -12.10 18.36
C GLU A 33 -14.90 -11.31 17.42
N ASN A 34 -13.79 -10.82 17.95
CA ASN A 34 -12.56 -10.56 17.19
C ASN A 34 -11.32 -10.87 18.05
N ASP A 35 -11.40 -11.93 18.85
CA ASP A 35 -10.31 -12.33 19.74
C ASP A 35 -9.18 -13.09 19.02
N THR A 36 -9.27 -13.31 17.71
CA THR A 36 -8.43 -14.29 17.00
C THR A 36 -7.54 -13.76 15.89
N MET A 37 -7.39 -12.44 15.70
CA MET A 37 -6.51 -11.93 14.63
C MET A 37 -5.34 -11.05 15.09
N TYR A 38 -5.31 -10.59 16.35
CA TYR A 38 -4.22 -9.76 16.86
C TYR A 38 -3.28 -10.48 17.82
N GLN A 39 -3.60 -11.70 18.28
CA GLN A 39 -2.68 -12.50 19.10
C GLN A 39 -1.32 -12.78 18.41
N PRO A 40 -1.22 -13.02 17.08
CA PRO A 40 0.08 -13.23 16.42
C PRO A 40 0.93 -11.96 16.40
N LEU A 41 0.32 -10.82 16.07
CA LEU A 41 1.02 -9.53 16.02
C LEU A 41 1.36 -9.02 17.43
N LYS A 42 0.48 -9.25 18.41
CA LYS A 42 0.70 -8.95 19.83
C LYS A 42 1.81 -9.82 20.44
N ARG A 43 1.91 -11.11 20.06
CA ARG A 43 3.03 -12.01 20.41
C ARG A 43 4.34 -11.61 19.75
N PHE A 44 4.29 -11.10 18.52
CA PHE A 44 5.49 -10.58 17.84
C PHE A 44 6.02 -9.28 18.47
N LEU A 45 5.19 -8.52 19.20
CA LEU A 45 5.51 -7.15 19.68
C LEU A 45 5.79 -7.00 21.19
N LEU A 46 5.65 -8.05 22.00
CA LEU A 46 5.85 -8.00 23.46
C LEU A 46 7.05 -8.82 23.93
N SER A 47 8.21 -8.15 24.04
CA SER A 47 8.94 -7.81 25.29
C SER A 47 10.43 -7.53 24.99
N ASP A 48 10.99 -8.21 23.99
CA ASP A 48 12.37 -8.04 23.48
C ASP A 48 12.40 -7.59 21.99
N SER A 49 11.20 -7.36 21.42
CA SER A 49 10.92 -7.57 19.99
C SER A 49 10.52 -6.33 19.18
N ARG A 50 10.46 -5.13 19.77
CA ARG A 50 10.03 -3.91 19.03
C ARG A 50 11.07 -3.47 18.00
N ARG A 51 12.35 -3.44 18.39
CA ARG A 51 13.46 -3.15 17.47
C ARG A 51 13.57 -4.24 16.40
N GLN A 52 13.38 -5.50 16.77
CA GLN A 52 13.32 -6.59 15.81
C GLN A 52 12.16 -6.40 14.82
N ALA A 53 10.97 -6.04 15.28
CA ALA A 53 9.83 -5.81 14.41
C ALA A 53 10.08 -4.69 13.39
N ILE A 54 10.69 -3.59 13.81
CA ILE A 54 11.09 -2.50 12.89
C ILE A 54 12.16 -2.99 11.92
N PHE A 55 13.15 -3.73 12.41
CA PHE A 55 14.20 -4.30 11.58
C PHE A 55 13.63 -5.21 10.49
N GLU A 56 12.71 -6.11 10.84
CA GLU A 56 12.02 -7.00 9.90
C GLU A 56 11.18 -6.21 8.89
N ILE A 57 10.40 -5.21 9.34
CA ILE A 57 9.65 -4.33 8.44
C ILE A 57 10.63 -3.65 7.47
N ASN A 58 11.72 -3.07 7.97
CA ASN A 58 12.71 -2.42 7.12
C ASN A 58 13.35 -3.40 6.12
N SER A 59 13.64 -4.64 6.52
CA SER A 59 14.13 -5.69 5.62
C SER A 59 13.14 -5.99 4.50
N ILE A 60 11.86 -6.20 4.83
CA ILE A 60 10.79 -6.47 3.85
C ILE A 60 10.65 -5.29 2.87
N ILE A 61 10.72 -4.05 3.37
CA ILE A 61 10.69 -2.88 2.51
C ILE A 61 11.92 -2.84 1.58
N ASN A 62 13.12 -3.12 2.10
CA ASN A 62 14.34 -3.17 1.26
C ASN A 62 14.24 -4.23 0.17
N GLU A 63 13.81 -5.44 0.51
CA GLU A 63 13.57 -6.53 -0.45
C GLU A 63 12.55 -6.12 -1.52
N THR A 64 11.51 -5.36 -1.13
CA THR A 64 10.51 -4.84 -2.07
C THR A 64 11.11 -3.79 -3.02
N VAL A 65 11.95 -2.89 -2.51
CA VAL A 65 12.66 -1.90 -3.32
C VAL A 65 13.59 -2.57 -4.31
N ASP A 66 14.33 -3.60 -3.87
CA ASP A 66 15.23 -4.35 -4.73
C ASP A 66 14.44 -5.10 -5.82
N ALA A 67 13.31 -5.72 -5.48
CA ALA A 67 12.43 -6.37 -6.45
C ALA A 67 11.89 -5.38 -7.51
N ILE A 68 11.46 -4.19 -7.08
CA ILE A 68 11.07 -3.10 -7.98
C ILE A 68 12.24 -2.70 -8.88
N GLY A 69 13.43 -2.51 -8.31
CA GLY A 69 14.65 -2.17 -9.05
C GLY A 69 15.00 -3.22 -10.11
N HIS A 70 14.91 -4.50 -9.78
CA HIS A 70 15.14 -5.60 -10.73
C HIS A 70 14.13 -5.62 -11.87
N ILE A 71 12.86 -5.30 -11.61
CA ILE A 71 11.84 -5.18 -12.66
C ILE A 71 12.14 -3.97 -13.55
N LEU A 72 12.44 -2.82 -12.96
CA LEU A 72 12.72 -1.57 -13.69
C LEU A 72 13.99 -1.64 -14.55
N ASN A 73 15.01 -2.36 -14.09
CA ASN A 73 16.26 -2.55 -14.82
C ASN A 73 16.23 -3.74 -15.80
N ASN A 74 15.06 -4.37 -15.97
CA ASN A 74 14.94 -5.52 -16.86
C ASN A 74 15.03 -5.08 -18.33
N LYS A 75 15.88 -5.75 -19.11
CA LYS A 75 16.09 -5.49 -20.55
C LYS A 75 14.81 -5.61 -21.40
N HIS A 76 13.79 -6.32 -20.91
CA HIS A 76 12.52 -6.47 -21.60
C HIS A 76 11.55 -5.30 -21.34
N LEU A 77 11.80 -4.48 -20.30
CA LEU A 77 11.02 -3.30 -19.96
C LEU A 77 11.47 -2.06 -20.76
N ILE A 78 11.57 -2.22 -22.08
CA ILE A 78 11.88 -1.14 -23.02
C ILE A 78 10.62 -0.85 -23.82
N VAL A 79 10.32 0.43 -24.06
CA VAL A 79 9.11 0.87 -24.80
C VAL A 79 8.97 0.20 -26.17
N SER A 80 10.07 -0.14 -26.84
CA SER A 80 10.06 -0.89 -28.10
C SER A 80 9.41 -2.28 -27.99
N ASN A 81 9.42 -2.88 -26.80
CA ASN A 81 8.81 -4.17 -26.50
C ASN A 81 7.37 -4.05 -25.98
N ALA A 82 6.74 -2.88 -26.03
CA ALA A 82 5.41 -2.63 -25.43
C ALA A 82 4.25 -3.50 -25.98
N LYS A 83 4.51 -4.32 -27.00
CA LYS A 83 3.56 -5.29 -27.57
C LYS A 83 3.82 -6.75 -27.14
N THR A 84 4.90 -7.01 -26.39
CA THR A 84 5.25 -8.36 -25.96
C THR A 84 4.55 -8.75 -24.67
N ASP A 85 4.23 -10.04 -24.53
CA ASP A 85 3.64 -10.61 -23.31
C ASP A 85 4.54 -10.39 -22.08
N GLU A 86 5.87 -10.46 -22.27
CA GLU A 86 6.84 -10.21 -21.21
C GLU A 86 6.80 -8.78 -20.68
N TYR A 87 6.68 -7.78 -21.57
CA TYR A 87 6.53 -6.39 -21.17
C TYR A 87 5.28 -6.20 -20.31
N TYR A 88 4.17 -6.80 -20.72
CA TYR A 88 2.92 -6.74 -19.95
C TYR A 88 3.04 -7.37 -18.57
N LYS A 89 3.62 -8.57 -18.48
CA LYS A 89 3.84 -9.25 -17.19
C LYS A 89 4.71 -8.46 -16.23
N LEU A 90 5.72 -7.74 -16.76
CA LEU A 90 6.57 -6.87 -15.95
C LEU A 90 5.81 -5.64 -15.46
N CYS A 91 5.01 -4.99 -16.32
CA CYS A 91 4.15 -3.88 -15.92
C CYS A 91 3.10 -4.30 -14.88
N GLU A 92 2.47 -5.46 -15.06
CA GLU A 92 1.52 -6.03 -14.10
C GLU A 92 2.20 -6.31 -12.74
N SER A 93 3.37 -6.96 -12.77
CA SER A 93 4.16 -7.19 -11.55
C SER A 93 4.50 -5.87 -10.84
N LEU A 94 4.86 -4.83 -11.59
CA LEU A 94 5.16 -3.52 -11.03
C LEU A 94 3.92 -2.89 -10.39
N SER A 95 2.76 -2.97 -11.05
CA SER A 95 1.48 -2.48 -10.51
C SER A 95 1.12 -3.16 -9.20
N ILE A 96 1.25 -4.50 -9.14
CA ILE A 96 1.00 -5.28 -7.91
C ILE A 96 1.92 -4.79 -6.78
N LEU A 97 3.22 -4.67 -7.02
CA LEU A 97 4.16 -4.21 -6.00
C LEU A 97 3.88 -2.78 -5.54
N ILE A 98 3.52 -1.87 -6.45
CA ILE A 98 3.12 -0.49 -6.10
C ILE A 98 1.93 -0.51 -5.13
N ASN A 99 0.87 -1.28 -5.46
CA ASN A 99 -0.35 -1.34 -4.65
C ASN A 99 -0.13 -1.98 -3.28
N GLU A 100 0.62 -3.08 -3.23
CA GLU A 100 0.95 -3.78 -1.98
C GLU A 100 1.86 -2.92 -1.09
N LEU A 101 2.83 -2.21 -1.68
CA LEU A 101 3.71 -1.31 -0.94
C LEU A 101 2.97 -0.08 -0.40
N GLU A 102 2.00 0.46 -1.15
CA GLU A 102 1.12 1.55 -0.69
C GLU A 102 0.22 1.09 0.46
N SER A 103 -0.32 -0.12 0.38
CA SER A 103 -1.15 -0.70 1.43
C SER A 103 -0.31 -1.00 2.69
N ALA A 104 0.91 -1.52 2.52
CA ALA A 104 1.85 -1.74 3.61
C ALA A 104 2.24 -0.43 4.31
N LYS A 105 2.41 0.68 3.57
CA LYS A 105 2.65 2.01 4.13
C LYS A 105 1.55 2.39 5.14
N THR A 106 0.28 2.21 4.77
CA THR A 106 -0.85 2.47 5.67
C THR A 106 -0.82 1.59 6.91
N GLY A 107 -0.42 0.32 6.76
CA GLY A 107 -0.20 -0.58 7.89
C GLY A 107 0.88 -0.08 8.86
N ILE A 108 1.99 0.44 8.33
CA ILE A 108 3.08 1.02 9.14
C ILE A 108 2.63 2.32 9.82
N GLU A 109 1.86 3.17 9.14
CA GLU A 109 1.26 4.38 9.73
C GLU A 109 0.34 4.03 10.92
N ASN A 110 -0.40 2.93 10.81
CA ASN A 110 -1.24 2.41 11.88
C ASN A 110 -0.42 1.84 13.04
N LEU A 111 0.66 1.12 12.73
CA LEU A 111 1.60 0.61 13.73
C LEU A 111 2.28 1.75 14.49
N LYS A 112 2.63 2.84 13.79
CA LYS A 112 3.23 4.05 14.39
C LYS A 112 2.37 4.61 15.52
N PHE A 113 1.04 4.63 15.35
CA PHE A 113 0.14 5.06 16.42
C PHE A 113 0.25 4.16 17.66
N THR A 114 0.40 2.85 17.48
CA THR A 114 0.56 1.90 18.60
C THR A 114 1.80 2.21 19.44
N TYR A 115 2.85 2.75 18.81
CA TYR A 115 4.11 3.13 19.46
C TYR A 115 4.26 4.62 19.73
N GLN A 116 3.18 5.41 19.66
CA GLN A 116 3.25 6.88 19.79
C GLN A 116 3.97 7.38 21.07
N ASN A 117 4.02 6.56 22.12
CA ASN A 117 4.69 6.88 23.39
C ASN A 117 6.20 6.59 23.38
N ASP A 118 6.75 6.02 22.30
CA ASP A 118 8.17 5.70 22.13
C ASP A 118 8.74 6.50 20.94
N PRO A 119 9.30 7.70 21.19
CA PRO A 119 9.77 8.61 20.13
C PRO A 119 10.83 7.98 19.22
N ASN A 120 11.67 7.08 19.74
CA ASN A 120 12.73 6.44 18.97
C ASN A 120 12.16 5.47 17.93
N ILE A 121 11.15 4.70 18.32
CA ILE A 121 10.45 3.77 17.43
C ILE A 121 9.65 4.54 16.39
N VAL A 122 8.93 5.58 16.80
CA VAL A 122 8.15 6.45 15.91
C VAL A 122 9.05 7.07 14.84
N THR A 123 10.18 7.63 15.23
CA THR A 123 11.14 8.24 14.29
C THR A 123 11.68 7.22 13.28
N GLN A 124 12.00 6.00 13.71
CA GLN A 124 12.42 4.94 12.79
C GLN A 124 11.31 4.56 11.79
N MET A 125 10.06 4.47 12.26
CA MET A 125 8.92 4.23 11.38
C MET A 125 8.69 5.37 10.39
N ASP A 126 8.87 6.63 10.80
CA ASP A 126 8.78 7.79 9.91
C ASP A 126 9.84 7.75 8.79
N ILE A 127 11.07 7.33 9.11
CA ILE A 127 12.12 7.13 8.10
C ILE A 127 11.71 6.03 7.10
N ILE A 128 11.16 4.91 7.58
CA ILE A 128 10.67 3.83 6.71
C ILE A 128 9.52 4.33 5.81
N ILE A 129 8.56 5.06 6.37
CA ILE A 129 7.45 5.65 5.61
C ILE A 129 7.99 6.61 4.53
N LEU A 130 8.94 7.48 4.88
CA LEU A 130 9.56 8.41 3.92
C LEU A 130 10.26 7.67 2.78
N LYS A 131 10.98 6.59 3.10
CA LYS A 131 11.60 5.72 2.09
C LYS A 131 10.56 5.13 1.15
N ILE A 132 9.49 4.55 1.70
CA ILE A 132 8.38 3.98 0.91
C ILE A 132 7.76 5.04 0.00
N GLN A 133 7.46 6.23 0.52
CA GLN A 133 6.87 7.32 -0.25
C GLN A 133 7.76 7.77 -1.41
N THR A 134 9.07 7.82 -1.18
CA THR A 134 10.05 8.20 -2.22
C THR A 134 10.07 7.16 -3.34
N VAL A 135 10.17 5.88 -2.98
CA VAL A 135 10.14 4.78 -3.95
C VAL A 135 8.81 4.74 -4.71
N LEU A 136 7.67 4.91 -4.03
CA LEU A 136 6.36 4.94 -4.67
C LEU A 136 6.25 6.08 -5.66
N ARG A 137 6.73 7.29 -5.32
CA ARG A 137 6.70 8.45 -6.22
C ARG A 137 7.48 8.15 -7.51
N ASP A 138 8.74 7.74 -7.37
CA ASP A 138 9.63 7.51 -8.51
C ASP A 138 9.13 6.33 -9.38
N THR A 139 8.65 5.27 -8.73
CA THR A 139 8.16 4.07 -9.41
C THR A 139 6.83 4.34 -10.12
N LYS A 140 5.90 5.06 -9.49
CA LYS A 140 4.61 5.45 -10.12
C LYS A 140 4.84 6.35 -11.34
N GLN A 141 5.77 7.31 -11.26
CA GLN A 141 6.12 8.14 -12.42
C GLN A 141 6.63 7.31 -13.60
N LYS A 142 7.61 6.43 -13.36
CA LYS A 142 8.12 5.52 -14.40
C LYS A 142 7.04 4.58 -14.92
N PHE A 143 6.23 4.01 -14.03
CA PHE A 143 5.14 3.13 -14.40
C PHE A 143 4.11 3.83 -15.28
N ASN A 144 3.72 5.07 -14.99
CA ASN A 144 2.78 5.83 -15.81
C ASN A 144 3.33 6.07 -17.23
N LEU A 145 4.65 6.34 -17.36
CA LEU A 145 5.31 6.45 -18.66
C LEU A 145 5.32 5.11 -19.41
N LEU A 146 5.53 4.00 -18.73
CA LEU A 146 5.52 2.68 -19.35
C LEU A 146 4.10 2.24 -19.75
N ALA A 147 3.15 2.45 -18.85
CA ALA A 147 1.75 2.07 -19.04
C ALA A 147 1.11 2.83 -20.20
N SER A 148 1.47 4.09 -20.45
CA SER A 148 0.93 4.85 -21.60
C SER A 148 1.25 4.24 -22.96
N HIS A 149 2.28 3.40 -23.06
CA HIS A 149 2.68 2.73 -24.30
C HIS A 149 2.00 1.37 -24.49
N ILE A 150 1.21 0.90 -23.52
CA ILE A 150 0.44 -0.32 -23.64
C ILE A 150 -0.82 -0.05 -24.47
N PRO A 151 -1.06 -0.77 -25.59
CA PRO A 151 -2.33 -0.68 -26.30
C PRO A 151 -3.46 -1.26 -25.44
N ASN A 152 -4.60 -0.56 -25.36
CA ASN A 152 -5.81 -0.96 -24.60
C ASN A 152 -5.63 -1.10 -23.07
N VAL A 153 -4.88 -0.19 -22.44
CA VAL A 153 -4.75 -0.10 -20.96
C VAL A 153 -6.11 -0.02 -20.26
N ARG A 154 -7.05 0.74 -20.82
CA ARG A 154 -8.34 1.07 -20.20
C ARG A 154 -9.26 -0.13 -19.94
N ASN A 155 -9.06 -1.25 -20.64
CA ASN A 155 -9.90 -2.44 -20.49
C ASN A 155 -9.31 -3.46 -19.49
N ARG A 156 -8.23 -3.11 -18.78
CA ARG A 156 -7.51 -4.06 -17.91
C ARG A 156 -7.55 -3.61 -16.45
N PRO A 157 -8.07 -4.45 -15.53
CA PRO A 157 -8.39 -4.08 -14.15
C PRO A 157 -7.18 -3.65 -13.31
N PHE A 158 -5.96 -4.00 -13.73
CA PHE A 158 -4.72 -3.74 -12.99
C PHE A 158 -4.11 -2.35 -13.22
N PHE A 159 -4.62 -1.57 -14.19
CA PHE A 159 -4.06 -0.26 -14.57
C PHE A 159 -4.98 0.92 -14.22
N THR A 160 -6.18 0.68 -13.69
CA THR A 160 -7.23 1.69 -13.51
C THR A 160 -7.10 2.59 -12.28
N LEU A 161 -6.04 2.46 -11.47
CA LEU A 161 -5.98 3.11 -10.14
C LEU A 161 -5.07 4.35 -10.04
N THR A 162 -4.48 4.84 -11.13
CA THR A 162 -3.54 5.99 -11.06
C THR A 162 -4.12 7.35 -11.48
N ASN A 163 -5.41 7.43 -11.78
CA ASN A 163 -6.06 8.72 -12.06
C ASN A 163 -6.98 9.11 -10.89
N PRO A 164 -6.81 10.27 -10.23
CA PRO A 164 -7.91 10.83 -9.45
C PRO A 164 -9.09 10.97 -10.42
N GLN A 165 -10.22 10.38 -10.06
CA GLN A 165 -11.46 10.62 -10.81
C GLN A 165 -11.64 12.13 -10.93
N PRO A 166 -11.90 12.70 -12.12
CA PRO A 166 -12.37 14.07 -12.17
C PRO A 166 -13.62 14.11 -11.31
N GLU A 167 -13.62 14.94 -10.27
CA GLU A 167 -14.80 15.22 -9.47
C GLU A 167 -15.95 15.45 -10.43
N THR A 168 -17.00 14.63 -10.32
CA THR A 168 -18.28 14.88 -10.97
C THR A 168 -18.67 16.30 -10.61
N VAL A 169 -18.51 17.21 -11.57
CA VAL A 169 -19.11 18.54 -11.54
C VAL A 169 -20.59 18.26 -11.43
N ILE A 170 -21.14 18.50 -10.24
CA ILE A 170 -22.57 18.55 -10.03
C ILE A 170 -22.99 19.79 -10.81
N ASP A 171 -23.57 19.58 -12.00
CA ASP A 171 -24.29 20.63 -12.69
C ASP A 171 -25.39 21.10 -11.72
N LEU A 172 -25.14 22.24 -11.08
CA LEU A 172 -26.15 22.96 -10.35
C LEU A 172 -27.11 23.51 -11.40
N ASP A 173 -28.31 22.93 -11.48
CA ASP A 173 -29.42 23.50 -12.23
C ASP A 173 -29.56 24.99 -11.87
N PRO A 174 -29.71 25.89 -12.85
CA PRO A 174 -29.85 27.30 -12.57
C PRO A 174 -31.16 27.56 -11.83
N PHE A 175 -31.03 28.17 -10.64
CA PHE A 175 -32.10 28.68 -9.81
C PHE A 175 -33.02 29.60 -10.65
N GLU A 176 -34.26 29.18 -10.92
CA GLU A 176 -35.30 30.08 -11.40
C GLU A 176 -35.68 31.04 -10.26
N PRO A 177 -35.64 32.36 -10.47
CA PRO A 177 -36.17 33.30 -9.49
C PRO A 177 -37.69 33.36 -9.63
N ASP A 178 -38.40 32.95 -8.57
CA ASP A 178 -39.82 33.21 -8.41
C ASP A 178 -40.10 34.72 -8.55
N ALA A 179 -40.87 35.09 -9.56
CA ALA A 179 -41.38 36.44 -9.76
C ALA A 179 -42.92 36.43 -9.69
N ASN A 180 -43.43 36.92 -8.55
CA ASN A 180 -44.74 37.51 -8.25
C ASN A 180 -45.96 37.16 -9.12
#